data_AF-A0A0F9BHB8-F1
#
_entry.id   AF-A0A0F9BHB8-F1
#
_cell.length_a   1.000
_cell.length_b   1.000
_cell.length_c   1.000
_cell.angle_alpha   90.00
_cell.angle_beta   90.00
_cell.angle_gamma   90.00
#
_symmetry.space_group_name_H-M   'P 1'
#
loop_
_entity.id
_entity.type
_entity.pdbx_description
1 polymer ?
#
loop_
_entity_poly.entity_id
_entity_poly.type
_entity_poly.pdbx_seq_one_letter_code
_entity_poly.pdbx_strand_id
1 'polypeptide(L)'
;MAELPPGVYEEKGQLFRDVEQVSGEGKVWTKHRPVALTLGEAKAKHWDWYHPQFGWYLEGYKLAKDRDAADILADGSEVVIATPEKQEQLAETTEGA
;
A
#
# COMPACT_ATOMS: atom_id res chain seq x y z
N MET A 1 5.15 -17.14 -19.64
CA MET A 1 4.88 -16.69 -18.26
C MET A 1 5.69 -15.42 -18.05
N ALA A 2 5.08 -14.33 -17.61
CA ALA A 2 5.85 -13.12 -17.31
C ALA A 2 6.84 -13.44 -16.18
N GLU A 3 8.10 -13.02 -16.33
CA GLU A 3 9.09 -13.21 -15.28
C GLU A 3 8.69 -12.40 -14.05
N LEU A 4 8.50 -13.07 -12.91
CA LEU A 4 8.17 -12.41 -11.66
C LEU A 4 9.38 -11.61 -11.15
N PRO A 5 9.15 -10.49 -10.44
CA PRO A 5 10.23 -9.75 -9.79
C PRO A 5 11.04 -10.65 -8.83
N PRO A 6 12.35 -10.40 -8.66
CA PRO A 6 13.19 -11.19 -7.76
C PRO A 6 12.63 -11.26 -6.34
N GLY A 7 12.56 -12.47 -5.78
CA GLY A 7 12.03 -12.71 -4.43
C GLY A 7 10.50 -12.73 -4.32
N VAL A 8 9.78 -12.60 -5.44
CA VAL A 8 8.33 -12.78 -5.51
C VAL A 8 7.99 -14.17 -6.01
N TYR A 9 7.07 -14.85 -5.32
CA TYR A 9 6.59 -16.18 -5.69
C TYR A 9 5.08 -16.24 -5.64
N GLU A 10 4.49 -17.21 -6.35
CA GLU A 10 3.06 -17.47 -6.34
C GLU A 10 2.74 -18.65 -5.42
N GLU A 11 1.79 -18.47 -4.52
CA GLU A 11 1.23 -19.54 -3.70
C GLU A 11 -0.30 -19.46 -3.76
N LYS A 12 -0.96 -20.55 -4.20
CA LYS A 12 -2.43 -20.66 -4.29
C LYS A 12 -3.10 -19.53 -5.08
N GLY A 13 -2.47 -19.07 -6.17
CA GLY A 13 -3.00 -17.99 -7.01
C GLY A 13 -2.79 -16.58 -6.45
N GLN A 14 -1.99 -16.43 -5.38
CA GLN A 14 -1.65 -15.17 -4.76
C GLN A 14 -0.13 -14.98 -4.75
N LEU A 15 0.32 -13.74 -5.00
CA LEU A 15 1.75 -13.41 -5.01
C LEU A 15 2.22 -13.01 -3.60
N PHE A 16 3.41 -13.46 -3.24
CA PHE A 16 4.05 -13.20 -1.96
C PHE A 16 5.50 -12.78 -2.11
N ARG A 17 6.01 -12.05 -1.12
CA ARG A 17 7.43 -11.71 -0.94
C ARG A 17 7.84 -11.96 0.50
N ASP A 18 9.02 -12.55 0.68
CA ASP A 18 9.61 -12.77 1.99
C ASP A 18 10.43 -11.55 2.42
N VAL A 19 10.21 -11.10 3.65
CA VAL A 19 10.93 -9.97 4.22
C VAL A 19 11.42 -10.34 5.61
N GLU A 20 12.73 -10.29 5.81
CA GLU A 20 13.33 -10.45 7.13
C GLU A 20 12.95 -9.27 8.03
N GLN A 21 12.59 -9.58 9.27
CA GLN A 21 12.25 -8.62 10.30
C GLN A 21 13.01 -8.98 11.56
N VAL A 22 13.41 -7.95 12.32
CA VAL A 22 14.07 -8.10 13.60
C VAL A 22 13.07 -7.69 14.68
N SER A 23 12.81 -8.57 15.65
CA SER A 23 11.96 -8.23 16.80
C SER A 23 12.67 -7.23 17.72
N GLY A 24 11.92 -6.61 18.64
CA GLY A 24 12.51 -5.75 19.68
C GLY A 24 13.51 -6.47 20.58
N GLU A 25 13.48 -7.82 20.61
CA GLU A 25 14.40 -8.68 21.34
C GLU A 25 15.60 -9.14 20.48
N GLY A 26 15.72 -8.65 19.24
CA GLY A 26 16.81 -8.98 18.31
C GLY A 26 16.63 -10.29 17.55
N LYS A 27 15.48 -10.97 17.68
CA LYS A 27 15.22 -12.23 16.97
C LYS A 27 14.82 -11.94 15.53
N VAL A 28 15.55 -12.53 14.58
CA VAL A 28 15.22 -12.48 13.15
C VAL A 28 14.08 -13.45 12.85
N TRP A 29 13.11 -13.02 12.07
CA TRP A 29 12.04 -13.86 11.54
C TRP A 29 11.63 -13.41 10.13
N THR A 30 11.17 -14.35 9.32
CA THR A 30 10.72 -14.08 7.95
C THR A 30 9.22 -13.78 7.97
N LYS A 31 8.85 -12.59 7.47
CA LYS A 31 7.46 -12.22 7.23
C LYS A 31 7.10 -12.50 5.78
N HIS A 32 6.18 -13.43 5.56
CA HIS A 32 5.53 -13.63 4.27
C HIS A 32 4.49 -12.53 4.06
N ARG A 33 4.65 -11.71 3.03
CA ARG A 33 3.76 -10.58 2.75
C ARG A 33 3.08 -10.76 1.41
N PRO A 34 1.75 -10.60 1.32
CA PRO A 34 1.07 -10.59 0.03
C PRO A 34 1.51 -9.36 -0.77
N VAL A 35 1.77 -9.55 -2.06
CA VAL A 35 2.23 -8.48 -2.96
C VAL A 35 1.39 -8.38 -4.23
N ALA A 36 1.34 -7.17 -4.79
CA ALA A 36 0.75 -6.89 -6.09
C ALA A 36 1.82 -6.36 -7.04
N LEU A 37 1.61 -6.56 -8.35
CA LEU A 37 2.56 -6.13 -9.38
C LEU A 37 2.47 -4.62 -9.62
N THR A 38 1.31 -4.02 -9.37
CA THR A 38 1.09 -2.58 -9.57
C THR A 38 0.68 -1.86 -8.28
N LEU A 39 0.97 -0.55 -8.23
CA LEU A 39 0.60 0.30 -7.09
C LEU A 39 -0.92 0.43 -6.95
N GLY A 40 -1.65 0.46 -8.08
CA GLY A 40 -3.11 0.53 -8.08
C GLY A 40 -3.74 -0.69 -7.43
N GLU A 41 -3.27 -1.90 -7.78
CA GLU A 41 -3.72 -3.15 -7.16
C GLU A 41 -3.34 -3.23 -5.68
N ALA A 42 -2.12 -2.80 -5.32
CA ALA A 42 -1.68 -2.78 -3.93
C ALA A 42 -2.60 -1.89 -3.07
N LYS A 43 -2.94 -0.69 -3.57
CA LYS A 43 -3.86 0.25 -2.91
C LYS A 43 -5.30 -0.28 -2.85
N ALA A 44 -5.80 -0.88 -3.94
CA ALA A 44 -7.15 -1.43 -3.98
C ALA A 44 -7.37 -2.58 -3.00
N LYS A 45 -6.29 -3.30 -2.66
CA LYS A 45 -6.30 -4.40 -1.68
C LYS A 45 -5.74 -3.99 -0.32
N HIS A 46 -5.77 -2.70 -0.01
CA HIS A 46 -5.41 -2.16 1.31
C HIS A 46 -6.68 -2.07 2.16
N TRP A 47 -6.66 -2.66 3.35
CA TRP A 47 -7.76 -2.56 4.30
C TRP A 47 -7.23 -2.31 5.71
N ASP A 48 -7.53 -1.13 6.22
CA ASP A 48 -7.20 -0.76 7.59
C ASP A 48 -8.44 -0.89 8.46
N TRP A 49 -8.28 -1.44 9.66
CA TRP A 49 -9.38 -1.55 10.59
C TRP A 49 -8.88 -1.36 12.03
N TYR A 50 -9.74 -0.79 12.87
CA TYR A 50 -9.41 -0.50 14.25
C TYR A 50 -9.93 -1.60 15.18
N HIS A 51 -9.05 -2.19 15.99
CA HIS A 51 -9.42 -3.10 17.06
C HIS A 51 -9.40 -2.37 18.41
N PRO A 52 -10.46 -2.46 19.23
CA PRO A 52 -10.57 -1.73 20.49
C PRO A 52 -9.42 -1.96 21.48
N GLN A 53 -8.84 -3.16 21.49
CA GLN A 53 -7.76 -3.53 22.42
C GLN A 53 -6.34 -3.34 21.87
N PHE A 54 -6.16 -3.45 20.56
CA PHE A 54 -4.83 -3.54 19.94
C PHE A 54 -4.51 -2.36 19.02
N GLY A 55 -5.49 -1.49 18.77
CA GLY A 55 -5.34 -0.32 17.90
C GLY A 55 -5.55 -0.65 16.43
N TRP A 56 -4.91 0.13 15.57
CA TRP A 56 -5.02 -0.01 14.12
C TRP A 56 -4.28 -1.24 13.60
N TYR A 57 -5.01 -2.10 12.91
CA TYR A 57 -4.46 -3.15 12.07
C TYR A 57 -4.34 -2.61 10.65
N LEU A 58 -3.09 -2.54 10.17
CA LEU A 58 -2.76 -2.11 8.83
C LEU A 58 -2.47 -3.33 7.96
N GLU A 59 -3.48 -3.79 7.22
CA GLU A 59 -3.41 -4.98 6.40
C GLU A 59 -3.58 -4.64 4.92
N GLY A 60 -2.96 -5.44 4.06
CA GLY A 60 -3.08 -5.27 2.63
C GLY A 60 -1.86 -5.66 1.83
N TYR A 61 -2.01 -5.58 0.52
CA TYR A 61 -0.97 -5.97 -0.42
C TYR A 61 0.11 -4.91 -0.49
N LYS A 62 1.38 -5.35 -0.47
CA LYS A 62 2.52 -4.48 -0.71
C LYS A 62 2.90 -4.51 -2.19
N LEU A 63 3.66 -3.52 -2.63
CA LEU A 63 4.19 -3.55 -3.99
C LEU A 63 5.27 -4.64 -4.08
N ALA A 64 5.29 -5.38 -5.18
CA ALA A 64 6.25 -6.46 -5.44
C ALA A 64 7.72 -6.02 -5.34
N LYS A 65 8.00 -4.77 -5.72
CA LYS A 65 9.28 -4.09 -5.55
C LYS A 65 9.08 -2.89 -4.65
N ASP A 66 10.03 -2.62 -3.77
CA ASP A 66 10.07 -1.34 -3.06
C ASP A 66 10.28 -0.22 -4.08
N ARG A 67 9.56 0.89 -3.89
CA ARG A 67 9.76 2.07 -4.73
C ARG A 67 11.14 2.64 -4.47
N ASP A 68 11.78 3.13 -5.53
CA ASP A 68 13.05 3.82 -5.39
C ASP A 68 12.88 5.05 -4.48
N ALA A 69 13.89 5.39 -3.67
CA ALA A 69 13.76 6.47 -2.69
C ALA A 69 13.38 7.81 -3.33
N ALA A 70 13.86 8.06 -4.54
CA ALA A 70 13.49 9.22 -5.35
C ALA A 70 11.98 9.24 -5.66
N ASP A 71 11.37 8.09 -5.97
CA ASP A 71 9.93 7.98 -6.23
C ASP A 71 9.11 8.16 -4.95
N ILE A 72 9.62 7.71 -3.81
CA ILE A 72 8.95 7.89 -2.50
C ILE A 72 8.93 9.36 -2.12
N LEU A 73 10.06 10.06 -2.35
CA LEU A 73 10.24 11.47 -2.04
C LEU A 73 9.72 12.41 -3.12
N ALA A 74 9.31 11.89 -4.27
CA ALA A 74 8.63 12.66 -5.30
C ALA A 74 7.27 13.11 -4.74
N ASP A 75 7.25 14.31 -4.16
CA ASP A 75 6.04 14.96 -3.70
C ASP A 75 5.22 15.39 -4.91
N GLY A 76 4.32 14.51 -5.34
CA GLY A 76 3.31 14.78 -6.37
C GLY A 76 2.03 15.38 -5.81
N SER A 77 2.02 15.79 -4.54
CA SER A 77 0.86 16.41 -3.90
C SER A 77 0.65 17.79 -4.52
N GLU A 78 -0.54 18.04 -5.06
CA GLU A 78 -0.95 19.38 -5.46
C GLU A 78 -1.79 20.01 -4.35
N VAL A 79 -1.36 21.18 -3.86
CA VAL A 79 -2.14 21.96 -2.90
C VAL A 79 -3.25 22.68 -3.66
N VAL A 80 -4.46 22.16 -3.58
CA VAL A 80 -5.65 22.85 -4.12
C VAL A 80 -6.17 23.81 -3.04
N ILE A 81 -5.98 25.11 -3.25
CA ILE A 81 -6.63 26.14 -2.44
C ILE A 81 -8.11 26.14 -2.80
N ALA A 82 -8.92 25.54 -1.93
CA ALA A 82 -10.36 25.50 -2.09
C ALA A 82 -10.96 26.85 -1.67
N THR A 83 -11.05 27.79 -2.62
CA THR A 83 -11.94 28.96 -2.46
C THR A 83 -13.39 28.48 -2.31
N PRO A 84 -14.29 29.26 -1.68
CA PRO A 84 -15.68 28.83 -1.45
C PRO A 84 -16.37 28.30 -2.72
N GLU A 85 -16.16 28.97 -3.85
CA GLU A 85 -16.69 28.59 -5.17
C GLU A 85 -16.13 27.25 -5.70
N LYS A 86 -14.89 26.91 -5.33
CA LYS A 86 -14.24 25.63 -5.69
C LYS A 86 -14.68 24.48 -4.77
N GLN A 87 -15.08 24.78 -3.54
CA GLN A 87 -15.62 23.77 -2.62
C GLN A 87 -16.97 23.24 -3.08
N GLU A 88 -17.85 24.12 -3.58
CA GLU A 88 -19.16 23.73 -4.13
C GLU A 88 -19.00 22.83 -5.38
N GLN A 89 -18.10 23.20 -6.29
CA GLN A 89 -17.83 22.39 -7.50
C GLN A 89 -17.23 21.01 -7.18
N LEU A 90 -16.34 20.92 -6.18
CA LEU A 90 -15.75 19.66 -5.73
C LEU A 90 -16.78 18.78 -5.01
N ALA A 91 -17.68 19.35 -4.21
CA ALA A 91 -18.77 18.62 -3.57
C ALA A 91 -19.68 17.97 -4.62
N GLU A 92 -20.08 18.72 -5.66
CA GLU A 92 -20.93 18.21 -6.75
C GLU A 92 -20.25 17.10 -7.57
N THR A 93 -18.93 17.10 -7.70
CA THR A 93 -18.21 16.04 -8.43
C THR A 93 -17.96 14.78 -7.61
N THR A 94 -17.96 14.86 -6.28
CA THR A 94 -17.62 13.73 -5.41
C THR A 94 -18.86 12.91 -4.99
N GLU A 95 -20.06 13.50 -5.01
CA GLU A 95 -21.32 12.80 -4.73
C GLU A 95 -21.91 12.03 -5.93
N GLY A 96 -21.25 12.10 -7.11
CA GLY A 96 -21.71 11.47 -8.36
C GLY A 96 -20.97 10.21 -8.81
N ALA A 97 -20.19 9.55 -7.95
CA ALA A 97 -19.41 8.35 -8.27
C ALA A 97 -19.82 7.12 -7.45
#